data_AF-Q972P4-F1
#
_entry.id   AF-Q972P4-F1
#
_cell.length_a   1.000
_cell.length_b   1.000
_cell.length_c   1.000
_cell.angle_alpha   90.00
_cell.angle_beta   90.00
_cell.angle_gamma   90.00
#
_symmetry.space_group_name_H-M   'P 1'
#
loop_
_entity.id
_entity.type
_entity.pdbx_description
1 polymer ?
#
loop_
_entity_poly.entity_id
_entity_poly.type
_entity_poly.pdbx_seq_one_letter_code
_entity_poly.pdbx_strand_id
1 'polypeptide(L)'
;MSEKIVDEILNNPQLLSVLAEKIYAKLKDEIVIKKLEENSESIRALQEEIKKHTEAIQALQQAIQSLQETVDKHTEAIQALQEIAKKQSEAIVSLQQAVQSLQETVDKHTQAIISLQETVKKQGEAIQSLQETVDKHTEAIQALQQAIQSLQETVKKQGEAIVSLQDAVKKQGEAIEALQEAVRKRGEAIEALQKAVLRLGREVKRLSIELGGFTNRAGRGLERAMLKLYRKALELHGVDPKRVVHGKIVDDEGVIERGKVFEVDFYETDDYVYVFEIKNFADKGTYDQIIVRKKLFSAKYKDKKVKLFLVANYVDKRVKKKLEEEGVEIIASHVVK
;
A
#
# COMPACT_ATOMS: atom_id res chain seq x y z
N MET A 1 -177.69 82.04 51.30
CA MET A 1 -178.03 82.97 50.19
C MET A 1 -179.10 82.24 49.38
N SER A 2 -180.28 82.83 49.22
CA SER A 2 -181.58 82.14 49.07
C SER A 2 -181.76 81.33 47.78
N GLU A 3 -182.36 80.13 47.89
CA GLU A 3 -182.80 79.26 46.78
C GLU A 3 -183.65 80.00 45.74
N LYS A 4 -184.40 81.04 46.14
CA LYS A 4 -185.13 81.92 45.22
C LYS A 4 -184.25 82.59 44.15
N ILE A 5 -183.04 83.02 44.49
CA ILE A 5 -182.12 83.66 43.53
C ILE A 5 -181.56 82.59 42.57
N VAL A 6 -181.35 81.37 43.06
CA VAL A 6 -180.86 80.24 42.26
C VAL A 6 -181.92 79.78 41.25
N ASP A 7 -183.18 79.67 41.66
CA ASP A 7 -184.31 79.32 40.77
C ASP A 7 -184.58 80.39 39.70
N GLU A 8 -184.40 81.68 40.02
CA GLU A 8 -184.53 82.79 39.06
C GLU A 8 -183.40 82.78 38.02
N ILE A 9 -182.19 82.41 38.43
CA ILE A 9 -181.03 82.25 37.53
C ILE A 9 -181.18 80.99 36.66
N LEU A 10 -181.69 79.88 37.21
CA LEU A 10 -181.87 78.60 36.51
C LEU A 10 -183.03 78.61 35.50
N ASN A 11 -184.11 79.34 35.80
CA ASN A 11 -185.28 79.44 34.90
C ASN A 11 -185.21 80.65 33.94
N ASN A 12 -184.14 81.46 33.97
CA ASN A 12 -183.91 82.57 33.04
C ASN A 12 -182.82 82.18 32.01
N PRO A 13 -183.19 81.87 30.75
CA PRO A 13 -182.25 81.42 29.72
C PRO A 13 -181.11 82.40 29.45
N GLN A 14 -181.34 83.71 29.60
CA GLN A 14 -180.31 84.73 29.38
C GLN A 14 -179.28 84.74 30.52
N LEU A 15 -179.72 84.64 31.78
CA LEU A 15 -178.81 84.54 32.92
C LEU A 15 -178.02 83.23 32.90
N LEU A 16 -178.67 82.11 32.54
CA LEU A 16 -178.02 80.81 32.42
C LEU A 16 -176.93 80.81 31.34
N SER A 17 -177.18 81.42 30.18
CA SER A 17 -176.21 81.56 29.09
C SER A 17 -175.01 82.42 29.50
N VAL A 18 -175.24 83.56 30.17
CA VAL A 18 -174.16 84.45 30.65
C VAL A 18 -173.34 83.75 31.73
N LEU A 19 -173.98 82.98 32.61
CA LEU A 19 -173.29 82.20 33.63
C LEU A 19 -172.46 81.07 32.99
N ALA A 20 -173.01 80.35 32.00
CA ALA A 20 -172.32 79.32 31.25
C ALA A 20 -171.11 79.87 30.47
N GLU A 21 -171.23 81.04 29.84
CA GLU A 21 -170.11 81.73 29.18
C GLU A 21 -169.01 82.12 30.18
N LYS A 22 -169.38 82.69 31.34
CA LYS A 22 -168.40 83.02 32.40
C LYS A 22 -167.73 81.80 33.00
N ILE A 23 -168.48 80.72 33.21
CA ILE A 23 -167.95 79.43 33.71
C ILE A 23 -167.03 78.80 32.67
N TYR A 24 -167.43 78.78 31.39
CA TYR A 24 -166.63 78.27 30.29
C TYR A 24 -165.34 79.08 30.10
N ALA A 25 -165.41 80.42 30.16
CA ALA A 25 -164.23 81.29 30.10
C ALA A 25 -163.26 81.01 31.25
N LYS A 26 -163.76 80.91 32.49
CA LYS A 26 -162.94 80.56 33.65
C LYS A 26 -162.31 79.16 33.55
N LEU A 27 -163.08 78.15 33.16
CA LEU A 27 -162.57 76.78 32.97
C LEU A 27 -161.54 76.71 31.84
N LYS A 28 -161.77 77.44 30.74
CA LYS A 28 -160.82 77.57 29.63
C LYS A 28 -159.53 78.22 30.10
N ASP A 29 -159.61 79.32 30.84
CA ASP A 29 -158.44 80.01 31.39
C ASP A 29 -157.67 79.10 32.37
N GLU A 30 -158.35 78.37 33.24
CA GLU A 30 -157.74 77.42 34.18
C GLU A 30 -157.04 76.26 33.45
N ILE A 31 -157.67 75.68 32.43
CA ILE A 31 -157.05 74.64 31.58
C ILE A 31 -155.84 75.19 30.82
N VAL A 32 -155.93 76.41 30.30
CA VAL A 32 -154.83 77.07 29.57
C VAL A 32 -153.67 77.37 30.52
N ILE A 33 -153.94 77.89 31.72
CA ILE A 33 -152.93 78.15 32.76
C ILE A 33 -152.25 76.84 33.16
N LYS A 34 -153.02 75.77 33.43
CA LYS A 34 -152.44 74.46 33.78
C LYS A 34 -151.54 73.90 32.68
N LYS A 35 -151.96 73.98 31.41
CA LYS A 35 -151.12 73.59 30.27
C LYS A 35 -149.87 74.47 30.12
N LEU A 36 -149.98 75.77 30.41
CA LEU A 36 -148.85 76.68 30.40
C LEU A 36 -147.86 76.35 31.53
N GLU A 37 -148.35 75.97 32.71
CA GLU A 37 -147.53 75.49 33.83
C GLU A 37 -146.84 74.16 33.49
N GLU A 38 -147.58 73.16 32.98
CA GLU A 38 -147.03 71.87 32.53
C GLU A 38 -145.97 72.04 31.42
N ASN A 39 -146.22 72.94 30.46
CA ASN A 39 -145.25 73.29 29.43
C ASN A 39 -144.03 74.01 30.02
N SER A 40 -144.24 74.90 31.00
CA SER A 40 -143.13 75.61 31.67
C SER A 40 -142.24 74.65 32.46
N GLU A 41 -142.83 73.66 33.12
CA GLU A 41 -142.09 72.58 33.80
C GLU A 41 -141.34 71.72 32.78
N SER A 42 -141.98 71.33 31.68
CA SER A 42 -141.33 70.57 30.60
C SER A 42 -140.17 71.35 29.97
N ILE A 43 -140.34 72.65 29.75
CA ILE A 43 -139.28 73.54 29.25
C ILE A 43 -138.11 73.61 30.24
N ARG A 44 -138.38 73.72 31.55
CA ARG A 44 -137.33 73.70 32.57
C ARG A 44 -136.56 72.38 32.58
N ALA A 45 -137.26 71.25 32.48
CA ALA A 45 -136.62 69.94 32.40
C ALA A 45 -135.73 69.80 31.14
N LEU A 46 -136.23 70.25 29.98
CA LEU A 46 -135.44 70.28 28.75
C LEU A 46 -134.23 71.22 28.85
N GLN A 47 -134.36 72.36 29.51
CA GLN A 47 -133.24 73.28 29.76
C GLN A 47 -132.16 72.65 30.64
N GLU A 48 -132.55 71.92 31.70
CA GLU A 48 -131.60 71.15 32.51
C GLU A 48 -130.91 70.06 31.71
N GLU A 49 -131.64 69.31 30.88
CA GLU A 49 -131.05 68.29 30.02
C GLU A 49 -130.09 68.91 28.99
N ILE A 50 -130.46 70.01 28.34
CA ILE A 50 -129.57 70.75 27.42
C ILE A 50 -128.29 71.19 28.14
N LYS A 51 -128.40 71.66 29.39
CA LYS A 51 -127.24 72.04 30.19
C LYS A 51 -126.32 70.85 30.45
N LYS A 52 -126.86 69.70 30.88
CA LYS A 52 -126.09 68.46 31.08
C LYS A 52 -125.40 68.00 29.80
N HIS A 53 -126.11 68.03 28.66
CA HIS A 53 -125.52 67.68 27.36
C HIS A 53 -124.42 68.65 26.96
N THR A 54 -124.56 69.94 27.24
CA THR A 54 -123.53 70.95 26.97
C THR A 54 -122.26 70.68 27.78
N GLU A 55 -122.40 70.37 29.07
CA GLU A 55 -121.29 70.00 29.95
C GLU A 55 -120.60 68.70 29.46
N ALA A 56 -121.39 67.70 29.05
CA ALA A 56 -120.86 66.45 28.49
C ALA A 56 -120.10 66.67 27.16
N ILE A 57 -120.60 67.54 26.28
CA ILE A 57 -119.91 67.91 25.02
C ILE A 57 -118.57 68.60 25.32
N GLN A 58 -118.53 69.50 26.29
CA GLN A 58 -117.27 70.16 26.70
C GLN A 58 -116.26 69.15 27.25
N ALA A 59 -116.69 68.20 28.09
CA ALA A 59 -115.82 67.16 28.60
C ALA A 59 -115.28 66.26 27.47
N LEU A 60 -116.11 65.89 26.50
CA LEU A 60 -115.68 65.13 25.32
C LEU A 60 -114.69 65.92 24.46
N GLN A 61 -114.90 67.22 24.26
CA GLN A 61 -113.94 68.07 23.52
C GLN A 61 -112.57 68.11 24.19
N GLN A 62 -112.54 68.24 25.53
CA GLN A 62 -111.28 68.18 26.28
C GLN A 62 -110.59 66.81 26.17
N ALA A 63 -111.36 65.72 26.25
CA ALA A 63 -110.83 64.37 26.06
C ALA A 63 -110.26 64.16 24.65
N ILE A 64 -110.96 64.64 23.61
CA ILE A 64 -110.48 64.60 22.22
C ILE A 64 -109.17 65.36 22.08
N GLN A 65 -109.06 66.55 22.69
CA GLN A 65 -107.84 67.35 22.63
C GLN A 65 -106.66 66.65 23.32
N SER A 66 -106.88 66.05 24.49
CA SER A 66 -105.84 65.26 25.17
C SER A 66 -105.41 64.02 24.38
N LEU A 67 -106.35 63.36 23.69
CA LEU A 67 -106.04 62.23 22.80
C LEU A 67 -105.22 62.70 21.59
N GLN A 68 -105.56 63.85 21.00
CA GLN A 68 -104.80 64.41 19.88
C GLN A 68 -103.34 64.69 20.27
N GLU A 69 -103.11 65.34 21.41
CA GLU A 69 -101.75 65.56 21.93
C GLU A 69 -100.99 64.25 22.18
N THR A 70 -101.69 63.20 22.60
CA THR A 70 -101.10 61.87 22.81
C THR A 70 -100.73 61.21 21.48
N VAL A 71 -101.58 61.34 20.46
CA VAL A 71 -101.31 60.86 19.10
C VAL A 71 -100.12 61.58 18.48
N ASP A 72 -99.99 62.90 18.68
CA ASP A 72 -98.87 63.67 18.17
C ASP A 72 -97.55 63.21 18.81
N LYS A 73 -97.51 63.03 20.15
CA LYS A 73 -96.35 62.48 20.86
C LYS A 73 -95.97 61.08 20.39
N HIS A 74 -96.95 60.20 20.16
CA HIS A 74 -96.68 58.87 19.61
C HIS A 74 -96.14 58.94 18.18
N THR A 75 -96.63 59.87 17.37
CA THR A 75 -96.14 60.07 16.00
C THR A 75 -94.68 60.49 15.99
N GLU A 76 -94.28 61.43 16.85
CA GLU A 76 -92.88 61.83 17.02
C GLU A 76 -92.00 60.66 17.50
N ALA A 77 -92.48 59.87 18.47
CA ALA A 77 -91.76 58.70 18.96
C ALA A 77 -91.57 57.63 17.88
N ILE A 78 -92.59 57.39 17.04
CA ILE A 78 -92.53 56.46 15.91
C ILE A 78 -91.49 56.94 14.89
N GLN A 79 -91.46 58.23 14.55
CA GLN A 79 -90.46 58.79 13.64
C GLN A 79 -89.03 58.63 14.19
N ALA A 80 -88.83 58.90 15.48
CA ALA A 80 -87.54 58.71 16.12
C ALA A 80 -87.08 57.23 16.08
N LEU A 81 -87.99 56.29 16.33
CA LEU A 81 -87.70 54.85 16.24
C LEU A 81 -87.38 54.41 14.80
N GLN A 82 -88.07 54.97 13.79
CA GLN A 82 -87.78 54.69 12.38
C GLN A 82 -86.36 55.16 11.99
N GLU A 83 -85.93 56.33 12.44
CA GLU A 83 -84.57 56.82 12.20
C GLU A 83 -83.51 55.97 12.92
N ILE A 84 -83.78 55.51 14.14
CA ILE A 84 -82.90 54.58 14.85
C ILE A 84 -82.79 53.25 14.10
N ALA A 85 -83.92 52.69 13.64
CA ALA A 85 -83.95 51.44 12.89
C ALA A 85 -83.15 51.56 11.59
N LYS A 86 -83.26 52.67 10.87
CA LYS A 86 -82.48 52.94 9.66
C LYS A 86 -80.97 52.96 9.95
N LYS A 87 -80.53 53.69 10.98
CA LYS A 87 -79.11 53.72 11.40
C LYS A 87 -78.58 52.34 11.79
N GLN A 88 -79.40 51.54 12.47
CA GLN A 88 -79.05 50.17 12.81
C GLN A 88 -78.90 49.29 11.56
N SER A 89 -79.79 49.41 10.57
CA SER A 89 -79.66 48.69 9.30
C SER A 89 -78.37 49.06 8.56
N GLU A 90 -78.01 50.34 8.49
CA GLU A 90 -76.75 50.80 7.88
C GLU A 90 -75.51 50.24 8.62
N ALA A 91 -75.56 50.21 9.96
CA ALA A 91 -74.50 49.61 10.77
C ALA A 91 -74.37 48.09 10.55
N ILE A 92 -75.50 47.37 10.43
CA ILE A 92 -75.51 45.93 10.13
C ILE A 92 -74.86 45.65 8.76
N VAL A 93 -75.19 46.44 7.73
CA VAL A 93 -74.58 46.29 6.40
C VAL A 93 -73.06 46.52 6.47
N SER A 94 -72.62 47.54 7.20
CA SER A 94 -71.20 47.84 7.38
C SER A 94 -70.46 46.70 8.10
N LEU A 95 -71.08 46.11 9.13
CA LEU A 95 -70.53 44.94 9.83
C LEU A 95 -70.46 43.70 8.92
N GLN A 96 -71.47 43.46 8.09
CA GLN A 96 -71.46 42.35 7.13
C GLN A 96 -70.31 42.48 6.12
N GLN A 97 -70.05 43.69 5.62
CA GLN A 97 -68.91 43.96 4.73
C GLN A 97 -67.56 43.73 5.45
N ALA A 98 -67.44 44.17 6.70
CA ALA A 98 -66.23 43.92 7.50
C ALA A 98 -65.99 42.43 7.74
N VAL A 99 -67.04 41.67 8.06
CA VAL A 99 -66.97 40.20 8.22
C VAL A 99 -66.54 39.52 6.93
N GLN A 100 -67.07 39.95 5.79
CA GLN A 100 -66.68 39.40 4.49
C GLN A 100 -65.21 39.67 4.17
N SER A 101 -64.72 40.88 4.43
CA SER A 101 -63.29 41.21 4.25
C SER A 101 -62.37 40.41 5.18
N LEU A 102 -62.80 40.15 6.41
CA LEU A 102 -62.06 39.28 7.34
C LEU A 102 -62.02 37.84 6.85
N GLN A 103 -63.14 37.31 6.32
CA GLN A 103 -63.19 35.96 5.75
C GLN A 103 -62.20 35.80 4.59
N GLU A 104 -62.17 36.77 3.66
CA GLU A 104 -61.20 36.76 2.55
C GLU A 104 -59.75 36.81 3.05
N THR A 105 -59.49 37.54 4.13
CA THR A 105 -58.15 37.62 4.75
C THR A 105 -57.77 36.28 5.40
N VAL A 106 -58.70 35.64 6.10
CA VAL A 106 -58.51 34.30 6.68
C VAL A 106 -58.21 33.27 5.60
N ASP A 107 -58.93 33.31 4.48
CA ASP A 107 -58.73 32.39 3.37
C ASP A 107 -57.33 32.58 2.74
N LYS A 108 -56.89 33.83 2.54
CA LYS A 108 -55.53 34.15 2.06
C LYS A 108 -54.45 33.64 3.02
N HIS A 109 -54.61 33.87 4.32
CA HIS A 109 -53.67 33.36 5.31
C HIS A 109 -53.65 31.83 5.35
N THR A 110 -54.80 31.17 5.22
CA THR A 110 -54.89 29.71 5.17
C THR A 110 -54.10 29.15 4.00
N GLN A 111 -54.23 29.73 2.80
CA GLN A 111 -53.47 29.32 1.62
C GLN A 111 -51.95 29.56 1.81
N ALA A 112 -51.56 30.69 2.40
CA ALA A 112 -50.16 30.96 2.71
C ALA A 112 -49.57 29.95 3.70
N ILE A 113 -50.33 29.56 4.73
CA ILE A 113 -49.93 28.53 5.70
C ILE A 113 -49.73 27.19 5.01
N ILE A 114 -50.65 26.77 4.13
CA ILE A 114 -50.52 25.51 3.37
C ILE A 114 -49.24 25.53 2.52
N SER A 115 -48.99 26.62 1.80
CA SER A 115 -47.77 26.75 0.97
C SER A 115 -46.48 26.71 1.80
N LEU A 116 -46.48 27.33 2.99
CA LEU A 116 -45.36 27.25 3.93
C LEU A 116 -45.16 25.83 4.45
N GLN A 117 -46.23 25.10 4.78
CA GLN A 117 -46.15 23.71 5.23
C GLN A 117 -45.54 22.80 4.15
N GLU A 118 -45.93 22.97 2.89
CA GLU A 118 -45.32 22.24 1.77
C GLU A 118 -43.83 22.56 1.60
N THR A 119 -43.47 23.83 1.76
CA THR A 119 -42.07 24.28 1.68
C THR A 119 -41.23 23.66 2.81
N VAL A 120 -41.74 23.68 4.04
CA VAL A 120 -41.10 23.05 5.20
C VAL A 120 -40.92 21.55 4.97
N LYS A 121 -41.93 20.86 4.43
CA LYS A 121 -41.83 19.44 4.11
C LYS A 121 -40.69 19.16 3.10
N LYS A 122 -40.64 19.92 2.00
CA LYS A 122 -39.57 19.78 0.98
C LYS A 122 -38.18 20.07 1.56
N GLN A 123 -38.06 21.06 2.43
CA GLN A 123 -36.80 21.35 3.12
C GLN A 123 -36.40 20.20 4.05
N GLY A 124 -37.35 19.59 4.77
CA GLY A 124 -37.10 18.41 5.59
C GLY A 124 -36.56 17.22 4.79
N GLU A 125 -37.17 16.92 3.64
CA GLU A 125 -36.70 15.88 2.71
C GLU A 125 -35.28 16.17 2.19
N ALA A 126 -35.00 17.44 1.84
CA ALA A 126 -33.66 17.86 1.39
C ALA A 126 -32.60 17.73 2.50
N ILE A 127 -32.94 18.10 3.74
CA ILE A 127 -32.06 17.94 4.91
C ILE A 127 -31.75 16.46 5.14
N GLN A 128 -32.75 15.57 5.05
CA GLN A 128 -32.55 14.14 5.20
C GLN A 128 -31.60 13.58 4.13
N SER A 129 -31.76 13.97 2.87
CA SER A 129 -30.87 13.55 1.78
C SER A 129 -29.43 14.05 1.96
N LEU A 130 -29.26 15.27 2.46
CA LEU A 130 -27.94 15.81 2.81
C LEU A 130 -27.30 15.03 3.96
N GLN A 131 -28.08 14.65 4.98
CA GLN A 131 -27.58 13.84 6.09
C GLN A 131 -27.05 12.49 5.61
N GLU A 132 -27.82 11.79 4.77
CA GLU A 132 -27.38 10.51 4.17
C GLU A 132 -26.10 10.66 3.33
N THR A 133 -25.94 11.80 2.65
CA THR A 133 -24.73 12.10 1.88
C THR A 133 -23.52 12.35 2.78
N VAL A 134 -23.71 13.08 3.89
CA VAL A 134 -22.67 13.33 4.90
C VAL A 134 -22.22 12.01 5.56
N ASP A 135 -23.17 11.11 5.87
CA ASP A 135 -22.86 9.82 6.46
C ASP A 135 -21.99 8.97 5.50
N LYS A 136 -22.37 8.89 4.22
CA LYS A 136 -21.56 8.20 3.18
C LYS A 136 -20.16 8.79 3.03
N HIS A 137 -20.02 10.11 3.04
CA HIS A 137 -18.71 10.75 2.99
C HIS A 137 -17.88 10.45 4.25
N THR A 138 -18.52 10.38 5.41
CA THR A 138 -17.85 10.04 6.68
C THR A 138 -17.28 8.63 6.64
N GLU A 139 -18.06 7.65 6.16
CA GLU A 139 -17.59 6.27 5.96
C GLU A 139 -16.42 6.20 4.96
N ALA A 140 -16.52 6.92 3.83
CA ALA A 140 -15.45 6.98 2.85
C ALA A 140 -14.15 7.57 3.41
N ILE A 141 -14.24 8.62 4.23
CA ILE A 141 -13.09 9.23 4.91
C ILE A 141 -12.44 8.23 5.87
N GLN A 142 -13.24 7.48 6.65
CA GLN A 142 -12.71 6.46 7.56
C GLN A 142 -11.97 5.35 6.80
N ALA A 143 -12.51 4.88 5.68
CA ALA A 143 -11.86 3.88 4.83
C ALA A 143 -10.52 4.38 4.27
N LEU A 144 -10.47 5.65 3.81
CA LEU A 144 -9.23 6.27 3.34
C LEU A 144 -8.19 6.40 4.46
N GLN A 145 -8.60 6.75 5.69
CA GLN A 145 -7.70 6.82 6.83
C GLN A 145 -7.06 5.46 7.15
N GLN A 146 -7.83 4.37 7.11
CA GLN A 146 -7.32 3.02 7.29
C GLN A 146 -6.32 2.62 6.18
N ALA A 147 -6.65 2.94 4.93
CA ALA A 147 -5.75 2.69 3.80
C ALA A 147 -4.42 3.44 3.94
N ILE A 148 -4.45 4.70 4.39
CA ILE A 148 -3.26 5.51 4.65
C ILE A 148 -2.40 4.88 5.75
N GLN A 149 -3.01 4.42 6.86
CA GLN A 149 -2.26 3.75 7.93
C GLN A 149 -1.56 2.49 7.42
N SER A 150 -2.25 1.66 6.63
CA SER A 150 -1.65 0.45 6.05
C SER A 150 -0.49 0.75 5.11
N LEU A 151 -0.61 1.81 4.30
CA LEU A 151 0.49 2.28 3.45
C LEU A 151 1.68 2.78 4.27
N GLN A 152 1.44 3.53 5.35
CA GLN A 152 2.51 4.00 6.24
C GLN A 152 3.28 2.83 6.88
N GLU A 153 2.58 1.78 7.33
CA GLU A 153 3.23 0.56 7.84
C GLU A 153 4.05 -0.15 6.76
N THR A 154 3.55 -0.21 5.54
CA THR A 154 4.25 -0.82 4.40
C THR A 154 5.51 -0.05 4.06
N VAL A 155 5.45 1.29 3.99
CA VAL A 155 6.61 2.17 3.76
C VAL A 155 7.64 1.99 4.87
N LYS A 156 7.22 1.90 6.13
CA LYS A 156 8.14 1.65 7.26
C LYS A 156 8.89 0.32 7.08
N LYS A 157 8.18 -0.78 6.78
CA LYS A 157 8.79 -2.10 6.54
C LYS A 157 9.77 -2.07 5.37
N GLN A 158 9.43 -1.37 4.29
CA GLN A 158 10.33 -1.20 3.15
C GLN A 158 11.58 -0.40 3.55
N GLY A 159 11.43 0.65 4.37
CA GLY A 159 12.56 1.41 4.92
C GLY A 159 13.52 0.52 5.73
N GLU A 160 12.99 -0.31 6.62
CA GLU A 160 13.79 -1.28 7.41
C GLU A 160 14.51 -2.30 6.52
N ALA A 161 13.86 -2.78 5.46
CA ALA A 161 14.46 -3.70 4.49
C ALA A 161 15.60 -3.03 3.69
N ILE A 162 15.44 -1.78 3.29
CA ILE A 162 16.49 -1.00 2.60
C ILE A 162 17.72 -0.84 3.50
N VAL A 163 17.54 -0.49 4.77
CA VAL A 163 18.65 -0.37 5.73
C VAL A 163 19.39 -1.71 5.86
N SER A 164 18.65 -2.82 5.98
CA SER A 164 19.23 -4.16 6.07
C SER A 164 20.04 -4.54 4.81
N LEU A 165 19.56 -4.16 3.63
CA LEU A 165 20.27 -4.37 2.37
C LEU A 165 21.53 -3.50 2.28
N GLN A 166 21.48 -2.24 2.73
CA GLN A 166 22.65 -1.36 2.79
C GLN A 166 23.75 -1.95 3.67
N ASP A 167 23.39 -2.49 4.84
CA ASP A 167 24.34 -3.19 5.73
C ASP A 167 24.94 -4.43 5.08
N ALA A 168 24.12 -5.22 4.36
CA ALA A 168 24.61 -6.40 3.64
C ALA A 168 25.58 -6.02 2.52
N VAL A 169 25.29 -4.97 1.74
CA VAL A 169 26.19 -4.44 0.70
C VAL A 169 27.50 -3.96 1.31
N LYS A 170 27.45 -3.25 2.44
CA LYS A 170 28.67 -2.80 3.14
C LYS A 170 29.56 -3.97 3.54
N LYS A 171 28.99 -5.02 4.16
CA LYS A 171 29.73 -6.23 4.54
C LYS A 171 30.33 -6.96 3.34
N GLN A 172 29.61 -7.00 2.21
CA GLN A 172 30.16 -7.56 0.97
C GLN A 172 31.33 -6.72 0.44
N GLY A 173 31.25 -5.39 0.52
CA GLY A 173 32.37 -4.50 0.20
C GLY A 173 33.63 -4.81 1.02
N GLU A 174 33.48 -4.89 2.34
CA GLU A 174 34.58 -5.26 3.25
C GLU A 174 35.17 -6.64 2.92
N ALA A 175 34.32 -7.62 2.59
CA ALA A 175 34.78 -8.96 2.19
C ALA A 175 35.55 -8.94 0.85
N ILE A 176 35.13 -8.13 -0.11
CA ILE A 176 35.82 -7.96 -1.40
C ILE A 176 37.19 -7.34 -1.17
N GLU A 177 37.31 -6.29 -0.36
CA GLU A 177 38.58 -5.67 -0.02
C GLU A 177 39.56 -6.67 0.63
N ALA A 178 39.07 -7.47 1.58
CA ALA A 178 39.86 -8.51 2.21
C ALA A 178 40.36 -9.58 1.21
N LEU A 179 39.51 -9.99 0.26
CA LEU A 179 39.89 -10.93 -0.79
C LEU A 179 40.91 -10.33 -1.76
N GLN A 180 40.77 -9.06 -2.14
CA GLN A 180 41.74 -8.36 -2.98
C GLN A 180 43.12 -8.33 -2.31
N GLU A 181 43.18 -8.02 -1.02
CA GLU A 181 44.44 -8.03 -0.26
C GLU A 181 45.05 -9.44 -0.17
N ALA A 182 44.22 -10.48 0.03
CA ALA A 182 44.68 -11.87 0.03
C ALA A 182 45.25 -12.29 -1.34
N VAL A 183 44.60 -11.89 -2.44
CA VAL A 183 45.08 -12.14 -3.81
C VAL A 183 46.41 -11.43 -4.05
N ARG A 184 46.55 -10.17 -3.62
CA ARG A 184 47.79 -9.40 -3.72
C ARG A 184 48.95 -10.11 -3.02
N LYS A 185 48.77 -10.52 -1.76
CA LYS A 185 49.78 -11.27 -0.98
C LYS A 185 50.15 -12.60 -1.63
N ARG A 186 49.18 -13.32 -2.20
CA ARG A 186 49.46 -14.55 -2.95
C ARG A 186 50.26 -14.27 -4.21
N GLY A 187 50.00 -13.18 -4.92
CA GLY A 187 50.79 -12.72 -6.06
C GLY A 187 52.26 -12.50 -5.68
N GLU A 188 52.52 -11.78 -4.59
CA GLU A 188 53.87 -11.57 -4.06
C GLU A 188 54.57 -12.89 -3.70
N ALA A 189 53.86 -13.82 -3.05
CA ALA A 189 54.38 -15.13 -2.70
C ALA A 189 54.74 -15.98 -3.95
N ILE A 190 53.91 -15.93 -4.99
CA ILE A 190 54.18 -16.61 -6.26
C ILE A 190 55.44 -16.03 -6.91
N GLU A 191 55.61 -14.71 -6.93
CA GLU A 191 56.80 -14.06 -7.48
C GLU A 191 58.07 -14.48 -6.73
N ALA A 192 58.01 -14.54 -5.39
CA ALA A 192 59.10 -15.01 -4.57
C ALA A 192 59.48 -16.47 -4.86
N LEU A 193 58.47 -17.35 -4.99
CA LEU A 193 58.69 -18.75 -5.36
C LEU A 193 59.30 -18.89 -6.76
N GLN A 194 58.85 -18.11 -7.74
CA GLN A 194 59.44 -18.10 -9.09
C GLN A 194 60.92 -17.72 -9.05
N LYS A 195 61.30 -16.69 -8.28
CA LYS A 195 62.70 -16.31 -8.06
C LYS A 195 63.52 -17.44 -7.42
N ALA A 196 62.96 -18.10 -6.41
CA ALA A 196 63.61 -19.23 -5.74
C ALA A 196 63.84 -20.42 -6.69
N VAL A 197 62.84 -20.78 -7.49
CA VAL A 197 62.95 -21.85 -8.51
C VAL A 197 64.03 -21.52 -9.55
N LEU A 198 64.07 -20.29 -10.05
CA LEU A 198 65.12 -19.86 -10.99
C LEU A 198 66.52 -19.96 -10.36
N ARG A 199 66.66 -19.59 -9.08
CA ARG A 199 67.93 -19.71 -8.36
C ARG A 199 68.35 -21.17 -8.21
N LEU A 200 67.44 -22.04 -7.77
CA LEU A 200 67.68 -23.48 -7.68
C LEU A 200 68.10 -24.06 -9.03
N GLY A 201 67.43 -23.67 -10.12
CA GLY A 201 67.82 -24.09 -11.47
C GLY A 201 69.26 -23.71 -11.84
N ARG A 202 69.73 -22.52 -11.44
CA ARG A 202 71.13 -22.10 -11.63
C ARG A 202 72.10 -22.91 -10.76
N GLU A 203 71.74 -23.18 -9.51
CA GLU A 203 72.57 -23.97 -8.58
C GLU A 203 72.71 -25.42 -9.06
N VAL A 204 71.61 -26.05 -9.50
CA VAL A 204 71.64 -27.39 -10.11
C VAL A 204 72.54 -27.40 -11.35
N LYS A 205 72.40 -26.41 -12.25
CA LYS A 205 73.26 -26.30 -13.44
C LYS A 205 74.74 -26.18 -13.07
N ARG A 206 75.07 -25.38 -12.05
CA ARG A 206 76.44 -25.24 -11.55
C ARG A 206 76.96 -26.56 -10.99
N LEU A 207 76.18 -27.23 -10.15
CA LEU A 207 76.54 -28.53 -9.59
C LEU A 207 76.81 -29.56 -10.69
N SER A 208 75.97 -29.60 -11.75
CA SER A 208 76.21 -30.47 -12.90
C SER A 208 77.55 -30.19 -13.59
N ILE A 209 77.93 -28.91 -13.76
CA ILE A 209 79.22 -28.51 -14.34
C ILE A 209 80.38 -28.92 -13.42
N GLU A 210 80.29 -28.62 -12.13
CA GLU A 210 81.32 -28.95 -11.15
C GLU A 210 81.53 -30.46 -11.02
N LEU A 211 80.44 -31.23 -10.97
CA LEU A 211 80.46 -32.69 -10.95
C LEU A 211 81.10 -33.24 -12.22
N GLY A 212 80.71 -32.73 -13.40
CA GLY A 212 81.36 -33.12 -14.67
C GLY A 212 82.85 -32.80 -14.69
N GLY A 213 83.26 -31.67 -14.10
CA GLY A 213 84.68 -31.33 -13.91
C GLY A 213 85.40 -32.27 -12.95
N PHE A 214 84.77 -32.62 -11.83
CA PHE A 214 85.29 -33.57 -10.85
C PHE A 214 85.44 -34.97 -11.44
N THR A 215 84.40 -35.54 -12.06
CA THR A 215 84.44 -36.88 -12.65
C THR A 215 85.52 -36.99 -13.72
N ASN A 216 85.66 -35.96 -14.56
CA ASN A 216 86.74 -35.90 -15.55
C ASN A 216 88.14 -35.87 -14.92
N ARG A 217 88.35 -35.08 -13.85
CA ARG A 217 89.65 -35.02 -13.15
C ARG A 217 89.93 -36.30 -12.37
N ALA A 218 88.97 -36.80 -11.61
CA ALA A 218 89.08 -38.03 -10.82
C ALA A 218 89.34 -39.24 -11.73
N GLY A 219 88.61 -39.36 -12.85
CA GLY A 219 88.81 -40.41 -13.84
C GLY A 219 90.23 -40.42 -14.41
N ARG A 220 90.70 -39.28 -14.92
CA ARG A 220 92.08 -39.15 -15.44
C ARG A 220 93.14 -39.37 -14.34
N GLY A 221 92.88 -38.92 -13.12
CA GLY A 221 93.77 -39.11 -11.97
C GLY A 221 93.95 -40.58 -11.61
N LEU A 222 92.83 -41.31 -11.50
CA LEU A 222 92.82 -42.75 -11.24
C LEU A 222 93.51 -43.53 -12.36
N GLU A 223 93.20 -43.20 -13.62
CA GLU A 223 93.84 -43.83 -14.79
C GLU A 223 95.37 -43.65 -14.76
N ARG A 224 95.85 -42.43 -14.52
CA ARG A 224 97.29 -42.16 -14.39
C ARG A 224 97.94 -42.89 -13.22
N ALA A 225 97.28 -42.94 -12.06
CA ALA A 225 97.80 -43.65 -10.89
C ALA A 225 97.92 -45.15 -11.17
N MET A 226 96.89 -45.73 -11.78
CA MET A 226 96.85 -47.13 -12.16
C MET A 226 97.95 -47.48 -13.18
N LEU A 227 98.14 -46.65 -14.21
CA LEU A 227 99.24 -46.80 -15.17
C LEU A 227 100.62 -46.75 -14.50
N LYS A 228 100.84 -45.86 -13.53
CA LYS A 228 102.11 -45.77 -12.80
C LYS A 228 102.36 -47.00 -11.92
N LEU A 229 101.35 -47.43 -11.16
CA LEU A 229 101.44 -48.64 -10.33
C LEU A 229 101.71 -49.87 -11.18
N TYR A 230 101.03 -49.99 -12.32
CA TYR A 230 101.22 -51.07 -13.27
C TYR A 230 102.65 -51.10 -13.83
N ARG A 231 103.19 -49.96 -14.29
CA ARG A 231 104.61 -49.87 -14.70
C ARG A 231 105.54 -50.32 -13.57
N LYS A 232 105.26 -49.91 -12.32
CA LYS A 232 106.11 -50.29 -11.19
C LYS A 232 106.04 -51.79 -10.87
N ALA A 233 104.86 -52.40 -11.00
CA ALA A 233 104.68 -53.84 -10.83
C ALA A 233 105.46 -54.62 -11.90
N LEU A 234 105.41 -54.18 -13.16
CA LEU A 234 106.21 -54.77 -14.24
C LEU A 234 107.71 -54.76 -13.93
N GLU A 235 108.25 -53.61 -13.49
CA GLU A 235 109.66 -53.49 -13.10
C GLU A 235 110.05 -54.51 -12.01
N LEU A 236 109.20 -54.67 -10.99
CA LEU A 236 109.44 -55.61 -9.87
C LEU A 236 109.43 -57.08 -10.32
N HIS A 237 108.69 -57.40 -11.37
CA HIS A 237 108.62 -58.75 -11.94
C HIS A 237 109.63 -58.99 -13.07
N GLY A 238 110.66 -58.14 -13.19
CA GLY A 238 111.74 -58.32 -14.16
C GLY A 238 111.37 -57.98 -15.59
N VAL A 239 110.22 -57.32 -15.81
CA VAL A 239 109.79 -56.82 -17.11
C VAL A 239 110.15 -55.33 -17.19
N ASP A 240 111.06 -54.96 -18.09
CA ASP A 240 111.35 -53.55 -18.35
C ASP A 240 110.11 -52.89 -18.99
N PRO A 241 109.46 -51.91 -18.34
CA PRO A 241 108.28 -51.25 -18.89
C PRO A 241 108.54 -50.54 -20.21
N LYS A 242 109.80 -50.20 -20.54
CA LYS A 242 110.16 -49.63 -21.86
C LYS A 242 110.06 -50.65 -22.99
N ARG A 243 110.10 -51.94 -22.66
CA ARG A 243 109.91 -53.04 -23.62
C ARG A 243 108.43 -53.40 -23.79
N VAL A 244 107.54 -52.94 -22.92
CA VAL A 244 106.10 -52.99 -23.15
C VAL A 244 105.76 -51.96 -24.22
N VAL A 245 105.32 -52.44 -25.38
CA VAL A 245 104.94 -51.62 -26.51
C VAL A 245 103.47 -51.26 -26.39
N HIS A 246 103.19 -49.97 -26.27
CA HIS A 246 101.85 -49.43 -26.54
C HIS A 246 101.70 -49.34 -28.06
N GLY A 247 101.18 -50.40 -28.65
CA GLY A 247 101.20 -50.62 -30.08
C GLY A 247 99.81 -50.76 -30.67
N LYS A 248 99.77 -50.75 -32.00
CA LYS A 248 98.58 -51.08 -32.78
C LYS A 248 98.74 -52.47 -33.34
N ILE A 249 97.77 -53.35 -33.06
CA ILE A 249 97.64 -54.63 -33.76
C ILE A 249 96.55 -54.46 -34.82
N VAL A 250 96.92 -54.76 -36.07
CA VAL A 250 95.99 -54.82 -37.20
C VAL A 250 95.55 -56.27 -37.34
N ASP A 251 94.26 -56.47 -37.54
CA ASP A 251 93.72 -57.79 -37.85
C ASP A 251 93.92 -58.13 -39.33
N ASP A 252 95.12 -58.61 -39.68
CA ASP A 252 95.46 -58.97 -41.06
C ASP A 252 94.79 -60.28 -41.50
N GLU A 253 94.63 -61.22 -40.57
CA GLU A 253 94.06 -62.54 -40.81
C GLU A 253 92.51 -62.53 -40.86
N GLY A 254 91.87 -61.44 -40.43
CA GLY A 254 90.41 -61.29 -40.46
C GLY A 254 89.70 -62.06 -39.35
N VAL A 255 90.34 -62.21 -38.19
CA VAL A 255 89.83 -62.94 -37.02
C VAL A 255 88.62 -62.27 -36.39
N ILE A 256 88.52 -60.94 -36.51
CA ILE A 256 87.47 -60.07 -36.01
C ILE A 256 86.86 -59.28 -37.16
N GLU A 257 87.68 -58.46 -37.83
CA GLU A 257 87.30 -57.62 -38.96
C GLU A 257 88.59 -57.18 -39.68
N ARG A 258 88.82 -57.71 -40.88
CA ARG A 258 90.09 -57.51 -41.60
C ARG A 258 90.43 -56.02 -41.74
N GLY A 259 91.62 -55.63 -41.33
CA GLY A 259 92.12 -54.25 -41.40
C GLY A 259 91.74 -53.36 -40.21
N LYS A 260 90.95 -53.86 -39.26
CA LYS A 260 90.64 -53.13 -38.02
C LYS A 260 91.86 -53.05 -37.13
N VAL A 261 92.04 -51.88 -36.52
CA VAL A 261 93.20 -51.57 -35.69
C VAL A 261 92.81 -51.49 -34.22
N PHE A 262 93.54 -52.21 -33.38
CA PHE A 262 93.33 -52.24 -31.94
C PHE A 262 94.56 -51.72 -31.22
N GLU A 263 94.37 -50.82 -30.26
CA GLU A 263 95.44 -50.36 -29.37
C GLU A 263 95.60 -51.34 -28.21
N VAL A 264 96.81 -51.84 -28.06
CA VAL A 264 97.12 -52.92 -27.12
C VAL A 264 98.50 -52.71 -26.54
N ASP A 265 98.60 -52.89 -25.22
CA ASP A 265 99.87 -52.97 -24.52
C ASP A 265 100.36 -54.42 -24.53
N PHE A 266 101.53 -54.66 -25.12
CA PHE A 266 102.09 -56.00 -25.14
C PHE A 266 103.62 -56.01 -25.02
N TYR A 267 104.15 -57.11 -24.52
CA TYR A 267 105.58 -57.34 -24.35
C TYR A 267 105.96 -58.68 -24.94
N GLU A 268 106.90 -58.67 -25.88
CA GLU A 268 107.35 -59.84 -26.59
C GLU A 268 108.73 -60.29 -26.09
N THR A 269 108.84 -61.58 -25.81
CA THR A 269 110.09 -62.29 -25.55
C THR A 269 110.32 -63.33 -26.64
N ASP A 270 111.39 -64.11 -26.53
CA ASP A 270 111.69 -65.17 -27.51
C ASP A 270 110.60 -66.26 -27.51
N ASP A 271 110.07 -66.62 -26.34
CA ASP A 271 109.11 -67.72 -26.18
C ASP A 271 107.64 -67.28 -25.96
N TYR A 272 107.42 -66.04 -25.50
CA TYR A 272 106.09 -65.58 -25.07
C TYR A 272 105.75 -64.18 -25.58
N VAL A 273 104.45 -63.94 -25.79
CA VAL A 273 103.89 -62.59 -25.94
C VAL A 273 102.91 -62.34 -24.80
N TYR A 274 103.23 -61.36 -23.97
CA TYR A 274 102.43 -60.92 -22.84
C TYR A 274 101.53 -59.78 -23.31
N VAL A 275 100.22 -59.91 -23.17
CA VAL A 275 99.23 -58.92 -23.56
C VAL A 275 98.56 -58.39 -22.31
N PHE A 276 98.51 -57.09 -22.16
CA PHE A 276 98.02 -56.45 -20.96
C PHE A 276 96.82 -55.58 -21.27
N GLU A 277 95.79 -55.70 -20.43
CA GLU A 277 94.66 -54.81 -20.42
C GLU A 277 94.52 -54.15 -19.05
N ILE A 278 94.45 -52.82 -19.05
CA ILE A 278 94.42 -52.03 -17.82
C ILE A 278 93.07 -51.29 -17.77
N LYS A 279 92.28 -51.52 -16.73
CA LYS A 279 90.97 -50.85 -16.54
C LYS A 279 90.70 -50.49 -15.10
N ASN A 280 90.23 -49.27 -14.84
CA ASN A 280 89.79 -48.93 -13.48
C ASN A 280 88.61 -49.83 -13.03
N PHE A 281 87.67 -50.11 -13.94
CA PHE A 281 86.55 -51.03 -13.70
C PHE A 281 86.43 -52.01 -14.87
N ALA A 282 86.51 -53.31 -14.58
CA ALA A 282 86.42 -54.37 -15.56
C ALA A 282 85.02 -54.99 -15.56
N ASP A 283 84.29 -54.74 -16.65
CA ASP A 283 82.91 -55.14 -16.88
C ASP A 283 82.80 -56.09 -18.09
N LYS A 284 81.58 -56.34 -18.55
CA LYS A 284 81.34 -57.19 -19.73
C LYS A 284 82.06 -56.65 -20.97
N GLY A 285 82.14 -55.33 -21.17
CA GLY A 285 82.88 -54.75 -22.29
C GLY A 285 84.38 -55.06 -22.21
N THR A 286 84.93 -55.09 -21.00
CA THR A 286 86.33 -55.50 -20.77
C THR A 286 86.56 -56.97 -21.11
N TYR A 287 85.61 -57.86 -20.76
CA TYR A 287 85.65 -59.25 -21.20
C TYR A 287 85.76 -59.35 -22.72
N ASP A 288 84.81 -58.74 -23.44
CA ASP A 288 84.76 -58.80 -24.90
C ASP A 288 86.06 -58.28 -25.53
N GLN A 289 86.62 -57.20 -25.00
CA GLN A 289 87.90 -56.62 -25.45
C GLN A 289 89.09 -57.59 -25.26
N ILE A 290 89.18 -58.27 -24.11
CA ILE A 290 90.28 -59.20 -23.83
C ILE A 290 90.18 -60.43 -24.73
N ILE A 291 88.99 -60.99 -24.95
CA ILE A 291 88.80 -62.13 -25.83
C ILE A 291 89.18 -61.79 -27.27
N VAL A 292 88.81 -60.60 -27.74
CA VAL A 292 89.25 -60.09 -29.05
C VAL A 292 90.78 -60.07 -29.13
N ARG A 293 91.46 -59.49 -28.14
CA ARG A 293 92.93 -59.43 -28.12
C ARG A 293 93.58 -60.81 -28.07
N LYS A 294 93.02 -61.73 -27.27
CA LYS A 294 93.49 -63.12 -27.21
C LYS A 294 93.50 -63.76 -28.59
N LYS A 295 92.38 -63.64 -29.32
CA LYS A 295 92.26 -64.21 -30.66
C LYS A 295 93.25 -63.58 -31.64
N LEU A 296 93.38 -62.25 -31.63
CA LEU A 296 94.29 -61.52 -32.53
C LEU A 296 95.75 -61.88 -32.29
N PHE A 297 96.20 -61.89 -31.03
CA PHE A 297 97.59 -62.20 -30.72
C PHE A 297 97.92 -63.67 -30.97
N SER A 298 97.02 -64.59 -30.65
CA SER A 298 97.23 -66.02 -30.93
C SER A 298 97.26 -66.33 -32.44
N ALA A 299 96.54 -65.56 -33.26
CA ALA A 299 96.59 -65.69 -34.71
C ALA A 299 97.91 -65.13 -35.29
N LYS A 300 98.36 -63.98 -34.77
CA LYS A 300 99.57 -63.30 -35.24
C LYS A 300 100.87 -64.01 -34.84
N TYR A 301 100.96 -64.52 -33.63
CA TYR A 301 102.16 -65.17 -33.09
C TYR A 301 101.94 -66.68 -32.99
N LYS A 302 102.23 -67.41 -34.07
CA LYS A 302 101.98 -68.87 -34.16
C LYS A 302 103.10 -69.69 -33.52
N ASP A 303 104.25 -69.07 -33.38
CA ASP A 303 105.54 -69.59 -32.90
C ASP A 303 105.82 -69.23 -31.44
N LYS A 304 104.98 -68.38 -30.82
CA LYS A 304 105.11 -67.94 -29.42
C LYS A 304 103.83 -68.18 -28.63
N LYS A 305 103.95 -68.38 -27.32
CA LYS A 305 102.78 -68.56 -26.44
C LYS A 305 102.24 -67.19 -25.98
N VAL A 306 100.94 -66.97 -26.12
CA VAL A 306 100.29 -65.72 -25.68
C VAL A 306 99.80 -65.85 -24.24
N LYS A 307 100.18 -64.91 -23.37
CA LYS A 307 99.67 -64.79 -22.00
C LYS A 307 98.93 -63.46 -21.84
N LEU A 308 97.69 -63.51 -21.37
CA LEU A 308 96.88 -62.31 -21.18
C LEU A 308 96.76 -61.95 -19.71
N PHE A 309 96.88 -60.66 -19.43
CA PHE A 309 96.76 -60.10 -18.10
C PHE A 309 95.68 -59.03 -18.10
N LEU A 310 94.71 -59.14 -17.20
CA LEU A 310 93.82 -58.04 -16.84
C LEU A 310 94.32 -57.43 -15.53
N VAL A 311 94.68 -56.16 -15.57
CA VAL A 311 94.95 -55.38 -14.37
C VAL A 311 93.76 -54.45 -14.14
N ALA A 312 93.07 -54.62 -13.02
CA ALA A 312 91.89 -53.83 -12.69
C ALA A 312 91.85 -53.37 -11.22
N ASN A 313 91.29 -52.20 -10.94
CA ASN A 313 90.99 -51.85 -9.55
C ASN A 313 89.75 -52.61 -9.07
N TYR A 314 88.70 -52.62 -9.90
CA TYR A 314 87.47 -53.34 -9.64
C TYR A 314 87.17 -54.28 -10.80
N VAL A 315 86.75 -55.51 -10.51
CA VAL A 315 86.29 -56.46 -11.52
C VAL A 315 84.95 -57.05 -11.11
N ASP A 316 83.99 -57.08 -12.03
CA ASP A 316 82.73 -57.80 -11.84
C ASP A 316 83.00 -59.30 -11.63
N LYS A 317 82.36 -59.91 -10.63
CA LYS A 317 82.59 -61.31 -10.24
C LYS A 317 82.34 -62.29 -11.38
N ARG A 318 81.32 -62.04 -12.22
CA ARG A 318 81.00 -62.89 -13.37
C ARG A 318 82.04 -62.73 -14.47
N VAL A 319 82.48 -61.49 -14.71
CA VAL A 319 83.54 -61.17 -15.68
C VAL A 319 84.86 -61.82 -15.28
N LYS A 320 85.23 -61.70 -14.00
CA LYS A 320 86.44 -62.32 -13.44
C LYS A 320 86.46 -63.82 -13.72
N LYS A 321 85.40 -64.53 -13.34
CA LYS A 321 85.29 -65.98 -13.52
C LYS A 321 85.46 -66.39 -14.98
N LYS A 322 84.77 -65.70 -15.90
CA LYS A 322 84.85 -66.00 -17.33
C LYS A 322 86.24 -65.75 -17.93
N LEU A 323 86.92 -64.69 -17.49
CA LEU A 323 88.28 -64.39 -17.95
C LEU A 323 89.30 -65.42 -17.42
N GLU A 324 89.16 -65.87 -16.17
CA GLU A 324 89.98 -66.94 -15.61
C GLU A 324 89.77 -68.27 -16.35
N GLU A 325 88.53 -68.62 -16.69
CA GLU A 325 88.20 -69.79 -17.53
C GLU A 325 88.88 -69.71 -18.91
N GLU A 326 89.06 -68.49 -19.43
CA GLU A 326 89.76 -68.21 -20.68
C GLU A 326 91.30 -68.15 -20.51
N GLY A 327 91.83 -68.48 -19.34
CA GLY A 327 93.26 -68.50 -19.06
C GLY A 327 93.90 -67.12 -18.97
N VAL A 328 93.11 -66.08 -18.70
CA VAL A 328 93.59 -64.72 -18.45
C VAL A 328 93.98 -64.60 -16.99
N GLU A 329 95.19 -64.10 -16.73
CA GLU A 329 95.67 -63.83 -15.39
C GLU A 329 95.11 -62.48 -14.91
N ILE A 330 94.40 -62.49 -13.78
CA ILE A 330 93.68 -61.30 -13.31
C ILE A 330 94.33 -60.77 -12.04
N ILE A 331 94.83 -59.54 -12.14
CA ILE A 331 95.35 -58.77 -11.02
C ILE A 331 94.29 -57.70 -10.69
N ALA A 332 93.43 -58.01 -9.72
CA ALA A 332 92.36 -57.11 -9.31
C ALA A 332 92.48 -56.71 -7.84
N SER A 333 92.25 -55.43 -7.52
CA SER A 333 92.22 -54.99 -6.12
C SER A 333 90.94 -55.45 -5.41
N HIS A 334 89.77 -55.31 -6.06
CA HIS A 334 88.47 -55.69 -5.50
C HIS A 334 87.61 -56.41 -6.53
N VAL A 335 86.88 -57.43 -6.08
CA VAL A 335 85.87 -58.12 -6.88
C VAL A 335 84.50 -57.59 -6.45
N VAL A 336 83.80 -56.93 -7.37
CA VAL A 336 82.46 -56.39 -7.13
C VAL A 336 81.39 -57.34 -7.68
N LYS A 337 80.17 -57.19 -7.21
CA LYS A 337 79.06 -58.11 -7.53
C LYS A 337 78.56 -58.00 -8.95
#